data_AF-A0A369CHP1-F1
#
_entry.id   AF-A0A369CHP1-F1
#
_cell.length_a   1.000
_cell.length_b   1.000
_cell.length_c   1.000
_cell.angle_alpha   90.00
_cell.angle_beta   90.00
_cell.angle_gamma   90.00
#
_symmetry.space_group_name_H-M   'P 1'
#
loop_
_entity.id
_entity.type
_entity.pdbx_description
1 polymer ?
#
loop_
_entity_poly.entity_id
_entity_poly.type
_entity_poly.pdbx_seq_one_letter_code
_entity_poly.pdbx_strand_id
1 'polypeptide(L)' 'MENRIVDIESRLAFQEDTLDQLNAVVAEQEQRIGHLERQLQEALRLLRALTPPEVASQAEETPPPHY' A
#
# COMPACT_ATOMS: atom_id res chain seq x y z
N MET A 1 -25.59 36.35 -23.77
CA MET A 1 -25.57 35.26 -22.76
C MET A 1 -24.77 34.08 -23.27
N GLU A 2 -24.84 33.71 -24.55
CA GLU A 2 -24.04 32.63 -25.17
C GLU A 2 -22.53 32.71 -24.88
N ASN A 3 -21.90 33.88 -24.98
CA ASN A 3 -20.45 34.00 -24.71
C ASN A 3 -20.05 33.55 -23.29
N ARG A 4 -20.93 33.72 -22.30
CA ARG A 4 -20.66 33.24 -20.93
C ARG A 4 -20.82 31.73 -20.82
N ILE A 5 -21.72 31.15 -21.60
CA ILE A 5 -21.95 29.69 -21.63
C ILE A 5 -20.74 29.02 -22.29
N VAL A 6 -20.28 29.54 -23.44
CA VAL A 6 -19.09 29.03 -24.14
C VAL A 6 -17.83 29.08 -23.27
N ASP A 7 -17.62 30.16 -22.52
CA ASP A 7 -16.49 30.27 -21.59
C ASP A 7 -16.56 29.21 -20.47
N ILE A 8 -17.76 28.98 -19.91
CA ILE A 8 -17.98 27.97 -18.88
C ILE A 8 -17.73 26.56 -19.43
N GLU A 9 -18.23 26.25 -20.63
CA GLU A 9 -18.04 24.95 -21.27
C GLU A 9 -16.55 24.68 -21.56
N SER A 10 -15.83 25.68 -22.05
CA SER A 10 -14.38 25.58 -22.27
C SER A 10 -13.65 25.32 -20.95
N ARG A 11 -13.95 26.10 -19.91
CA ARG A 11 -13.35 25.90 -18.58
C ARG A 11 -13.73 24.57 -17.94
N LEU A 12 -14.92 24.04 -18.21
CA LEU A 12 -15.34 22.74 -17.73
C LEU A 12 -14.54 21.63 -18.41
N ALA A 13 -14.39 21.68 -19.73
CA ALA A 13 -13.59 20.71 -20.48
C ALA A 13 -12.12 20.66 -19.99
N PHE A 14 -11.51 21.81 -19.71
CA PHE A 14 -10.17 21.85 -19.12
C PHE A 14 -10.11 21.23 -17.71
N GLN A 15 -11.16 21.43 -16.91
CA GLN A 15 -11.23 20.83 -15.57
C GLN A 15 -11.43 19.32 -15.64
N GLU A 16 -12.24 18.82 -16.58
CA GLU A 16 -12.42 17.39 -16.82
C GLU A 16 -11.10 16.72 -17.24
N ASP A 17 -10.36 17.32 -18.19
CA ASP A 17 -9.03 16.83 -18.59
C ASP A 17 -8.04 16.85 -17.40
N THR A 18 -8.07 17.91 -16.58
CA THR A 18 -7.24 17.98 -15.38
C THR A 18 -7.60 16.87 -14.38
N LEU A 19 -8.89 16.57 -14.20
CA LEU A 19 -9.33 15.49 -13.31
C LEU A 19 -8.88 14.13 -13.80
N ASP A 20 -8.97 13.86 -15.11
CA ASP A 20 -8.51 12.61 -15.70
C ASP A 20 -7.00 12.42 -15.52
N GLN A 21 -6.21 13.48 -15.73
CA GLN A 21 -4.77 13.47 -15.50
C GLN A 21 -4.41 13.21 -14.02
N LEU A 22 -5.10 13.88 -13.10
CA LEU A 22 -4.91 13.67 -11.67
C LEU A 22 -5.28 12.23 -11.26
N ASN A 23 -6.36 11.69 -11.81
CA ASN A 23 -6.77 10.32 -11.54
C ASN A 23 -5.73 9.30 -12.03
N ALA A 24 -5.16 9.51 -13.22
CA ALA A 24 -4.08 8.67 -13.73
C ALA A 24 -2.84 8.70 -12.81
N VAL A 25 -2.46 9.89 -12.32
CA VAL A 25 -1.35 10.06 -11.38
C VAL A 25 -1.63 9.40 -10.02
N VAL A 26 -2.86 9.46 -9.52
CA VAL A 26 -3.27 8.77 -8.28
C VAL A 26 -3.21 7.25 -8.47
N ALA A 27 -3.72 6.73 -9.58
CA ALA A 27 -3.67 5.31 -9.88
C ALA A 27 -2.24 4.78 -9.98
N GLU A 28 -1.32 5.52 -10.61
CA GLU A 28 0.10 5.15 -10.66
C GLU A 28 0.72 5.12 -9.25
N GLN A 29 0.40 6.11 -8.42
CA GLN A 29 0.87 6.15 -7.04
C GLN A 29 0.36 4.97 -6.21
N GLU A 30 -0.92 4.60 -6.34
CA GLU A 30 -1.49 3.44 -5.66
C GLU A 30 -0.75 2.14 -6.03
N GLN A 31 -0.47 1.93 -7.32
CA GLN A 31 0.31 0.78 -7.77
C GLN A 31 1.72 0.76 -7.16
N ARG A 32 2.37 1.92 -7.09
CA ARG A 32 3.71 2.05 -6.50
C ARG A 32 3.70 1.79 -4.99
N ILE A 33 2.71 2.30 -4.28
CA ILE A 33 2.53 2.05 -2.84
C ILE A 33 2.32 0.55 -2.61
N GLY A 34 1.39 -0.08 -3.33
CA GLY A 34 1.16 -1.52 -3.19
C GLY A 34 2.38 -2.38 -3.57
N HIS A 35 3.27 -1.90 -4.43
CA HIS A 35 4.55 -2.55 -4.68
C HIS A 35 5.50 -2.42 -3.47
N LEU A 36 5.64 -1.22 -2.90
CA LEU A 36 6.47 -0.97 -1.72
C LEU A 36 6.00 -1.73 -0.48
N GLU A 37 4.68 -1.80 -0.26
CA GLU A 37 4.08 -2.55 0.84
C GLU A 37 4.44 -4.04 0.76
N ARG A 38 4.37 -4.64 -0.43
CA ARG A 38 4.77 -6.05 -0.65
C ARG A 38 6.26 -6.27 -0.39
N GLN A 39 7.11 -5.35 -0.85
CA GLN A 39 8.55 -5.43 -0.55
C GLN A 39 8.84 -5.34 0.95
N LEU A 40 8.14 -4.45 1.66
CA LEU A 40 8.27 -4.28 3.10
C LEU A 40 7.83 -5.55 3.85
N GLN A 41 6.72 -6.15 3.45
CA GLN A 41 6.25 -7.41 4.03
C GLN A 41 7.28 -8.53 3.86
N GLU A 42 7.91 -8.66 2.69
CA GLU A 42 8.95 -9.67 2.47
C GLU A 42 10.21 -9.36 3.30
N ALA A 43 10.63 -8.10 3.37
CA ALA A 43 11.76 -7.69 4.22
C ALA A 43 11.50 -8.02 5.70
N LEU A 44 10.29 -7.76 6.21
CA LEU A 44 9.88 -8.11 7.56
C LEU A 44 9.87 -9.64 7.78
N ARG A 45 9.44 -10.42 6.78
CA ARG A 45 9.47 -11.88 6.82
C ARG A 45 10.90 -12.40 6.96
N LEU A 46 11.82 -11.87 6.15
CA LEU A 46 13.24 -12.22 6.21
C LEU A 46 13.86 -11.84 7.55
N LEU A 47 13.55 -10.65 8.08
CA LEU A 47 14.06 -10.21 9.39
C LEU A 47 13.60 -11.13 10.53
N ARG A 48 12.33 -11.54 10.51
CA ARG A 48 11.80 -12.50 11.50
C ARG A 48 12.47 -13.87 11.37
N ALA A 49 12.76 -14.33 10.16
CA ALA A 49 13.45 -15.60 9.95
C ALA A 49 14.91 -15.59 10.46
N LEU A 50 15.54 -14.41 10.49
CA LEU A 50 16.89 -14.23 11.06
C LEU A 50 16.89 -14.07 12.58
N THR A 51 15.74 -13.76 13.18
CA THR A 51 15.59 -13.68 14.63
C THR A 51 15.38 -15.11 15.14
N PRO A 52 16.27 -15.67 15.98
CA PRO A 52 16.00 -16.93 16.64
C PRO A 52 14.65 -16.82 17.36
N PRO A 53 13.81 -17.87 17.38
CA PRO A 53 12.68 -17.86 18.29
C PRO A 53 13.22 -17.46 19.67
N GLU A 54 12.61 -16.45 20.31
CA GLU A 54 12.83 -16.25 21.74
C GLU A 54 12.71 -17.64 22.34
N VAL A 55 13.82 -18.13 22.90
CA VAL A 55 13.91 -19.42 23.55
C VAL A 55 12.62 -19.56 24.33
N ALA A 56 11.71 -20.43 23.88
CA ALA A 56 10.54 -20.79 24.65
C ALA A 56 11.09 -21.05 26.04
N SER A 57 10.77 -20.15 26.96
CA SER A 57 11.42 -20.08 28.26
C SER A 57 11.50 -21.51 28.77
N GLN A 58 12.68 -21.97 29.20
CA GLN A 58 12.94 -23.35 29.66
C GLN A 58 11.97 -23.83 30.77
N ALA A 59 11.04 -22.98 31.20
CA ALA A 59 9.89 -23.27 32.03
C ALA A 59 8.74 -24.03 31.34
N GLU A 60 8.67 -24.11 30.01
CA GLU A 60 7.59 -24.82 29.27
C GLU A 60 7.97 -26.23 28.76
N GLU A 61 9.18 -26.74 29.06
CA GLU A 61 9.49 -28.16 28.87
C GLU A 61 8.90 -28.97 30.04
N THR A 62 7.63 -29.37 29.92
CA THR A 62 7.08 -30.39 30.83
C THR A 62 7.79 -31.72 30.51
N PRO A 63 8.45 -32.38 31.48
CA PRO A 63 9.27 -33.55 31.19
C PRO A 63 8.44 -34.68 30.56
N PRO A 64 9.01 -35.46 29.62
CA PRO A 64 8.28 -36.47 28.89
C PRO A 64 7.78 -37.59 29.83
N PRO A 65 6.57 -38.14 29.59
CA PRO A 65 6.04 -39.22 30.40
C PRO A 65 6.86 -40.49 30.17
N HIS A 66 7.58 -40.93 31.20
CA HIS A 66 8.24 -42.22 31.22
C HIS A 66 7.18 -43.32 31.46
N TYR A 67 7.01 -44.21 30.47
CA TYR A 67 6.25 -45.48 30.56
C TYR A 67 7.15 -46.62 31.01
#